data_AF-A0A434L9C2-F1
#
_entry.id   AF-A0A434L9C2-F1
#
_cell.length_a   1.000
_cell.length_b   1.000
_cell.length_c   1.000
_cell.angle_alpha   90.00
_cell.angle_beta   90.00
_cell.angle_gamma   90.00
#
_symmetry.space_group_name_H-M   'P 1'
#
loop_
_entity.id
_entity.type
_entity.pdbx_description
1 polymer ?
#
loop_
_entity_poly.entity_id
_entity_poly.type
_entity_poly.pdbx_seq_one_letter_code
_entity_poly.pdbx_strand_id
1 'polypeptide(L)' 'MTAETVLNNARIVLADEIVEGSIVLRDGLITGIDAGAGRTGEDMGGDFIIPGLVELHT' A
#
# COMPACT_ATOMS: atom_id res chain seq x y z
N MET A 1 15.06 9.76 13.10
CA MET A 1 13.72 10.08 12.58
C MET A 1 13.30 8.87 11.78
N THR A 2 12.18 8.23 12.12
CA THR A 2 11.65 7.09 11.36
C THR A 2 11.04 7.63 10.08
N ALA A 3 11.48 7.16 8.92
CA ALA A 3 10.93 7.60 7.64
C ALA A 3 9.54 6.98 7.47
N GLU A 4 8.54 7.85 7.29
CA GLU A 4 7.18 7.44 6.92
C GLU A 4 7.04 7.53 5.40
N THR A 5 6.53 6.48 4.79
CA THR A 5 6.17 6.46 3.37
C THR A 5 4.67 6.22 3.28
N VAL A 6 3.98 7.05 2.49
CA VAL A 6 2.56 6.87 2.19
C VAL A 6 2.44 6.70 0.68
N LEU A 7 1.81 5.61 0.25
CA LEU A 7 1.40 5.38 -1.13
C LEU A 7 -0.11 5.61 -1.19
N ASN A 8 -0.57 6.64 -1.88
CA ASN A 8 -1.97 7.07 -1.93
C ASN A 8 -2.57 6.85 -3.32
N ASN A 9 -3.91 6.89 -3.40
CA ASN A 9 -4.64 6.76 -4.67
C ASN A 9 -4.28 5.44 -5.40
N ALA A 10 -4.18 4.35 -4.65
CA ALA A 10 -3.86 3.02 -5.16
C ALA A 10 -5.09 2.10 -5.14
N ARG A 11 -5.12 1.13 -6.05
CA ARG A 11 -5.97 -0.07 -5.95
C ARG A 11 -5.19 -1.17 -5.24
N ILE A 12 -5.48 -1.39 -3.97
CA ILE A 12 -4.72 -2.28 -3.10
C ILE A 12 -5.37 -3.65 -3.11
N VAL A 13 -4.63 -4.68 -3.55
CA VAL A 13 -5.10 -6.06 -3.58
C VAL A 13 -4.90 -6.69 -2.21
N LEU A 14 -6.00 -6.94 -1.50
CA LEU A 14 -6.03 -7.67 -0.24
C LEU A 14 -6.36 -9.15 -0.51
N ALA A 15 -6.55 -9.93 0.56
CA ALA A 15 -6.78 -11.36 0.43
C ALA A 15 -8.09 -11.70 -0.28
N ASP A 16 -9.12 -10.89 -0.08
CA ASP A 16 -10.51 -11.14 -0.48
C ASP A 16 -11.13 -10.01 -1.31
N GLU A 17 -10.53 -8.82 -1.31
CA GLU A 17 -11.05 -7.65 -2.01
C GLU A 17 -9.95 -6.74 -2.58
N ILE A 18 -10.39 -5.81 -3.43
CA ILE A 18 -9.57 -4.68 -3.89
C ILE A 18 -10.15 -3.43 -3.26
N VAL A 19 -9.32 -2.69 -2.53
CA VAL A 19 -9.71 -1.40 -1.94
C VAL A 19 -9.01 -0.25 -2.65
N GLU A 20 -9.76 0.80 -2.96
CA GLU A 20 -9.17 2.07 -3.41
C GLU A 20 -8.78 2.90 -2.18
N GLY A 21 -7.51 3.31 -2.09
CA GLY A 21 -7.04 4.03 -0.90
C GLY A 21 -5.53 4.19 -0.80
N SER A 22 -5.00 4.05 0.42
CA SER A 22 -3.59 4.29 0.72
C SER A 22 -2.96 3.25 1.66
N ILE A 23 -1.65 3.04 1.53
CA ILE A 23 -0.81 2.20 2.41
C ILE A 23 0.19 3.09 3.13
N VAL A 24 0.35 2.88 4.45
CA VAL A 24 1.33 3.59 5.28
C VAL A 24 2.44 2.64 5.71
N LEU A 25 3.67 2.96 5.36
CA LEU A 25 4.87 2.24 5.79
C LEU A 25 5.65 3.05 6.83
N ARG A 26 6.13 2.38 7.87
CA ARG A 26 7.10 2.93 8.83
C ARG A 26 8.13 1.85 9.14
N ASP A 27 9.40 2.21 9.07
CA ASP A 27 10.53 1.32 9.37
C ASP A 27 10.47 -0.02 8.60
N GLY A 28 10.08 0.03 7.33
CA GLY A 28 9.97 -1.13 6.44
C GLY A 28 8.74 -2.03 6.69
N LEU A 29 7.85 -1.65 7.60
CA LEU A 29 6.63 -2.38 7.93
C LEU A 29 5.38 -1.63 7.47
N ILE A 30 4.36 -2.36 7.03
CA ILE A 30 3.02 -1.81 6.80
C ILE A 30 2.39 -1.53 8.17
N THR A 31 2.02 -0.27 8.42
CA THR A 31 1.41 0.18 9.68
C THR A 31 -0.05 0.60 9.54
N GLY A 32 -0.55 0.68 8.31
CA GLY A 32 -1.95 1.00 8.05
C GLY A 32 -2.32 0.82 6.58
N ILE A 33 -3.59 0.51 6.38
CA ILE A 33 -4.27 0.49 5.08
C ILE A 33 -5.57 1.26 5.30
N ASP A 34 -5.73 2.37 4.60
CA ASP A 34 -6.88 3.26 4.75
C ASP A 34 -7.66 3.27 3.43
N ALA A 35 -8.95 2.92 3.47
CA ALA A 35 -9.84 2.99 2.31
C ALA A 35 -10.34 4.43 2.07
N GLY A 36 -10.55 4.78 0.79
CA GLY A 36 -10.99 6.10 0.37
C GLY A 36 -9.86 7.14 0.29
N ALA A 37 -10.23 8.37 -0.06
CA ALA A 37 -9.28 9.49 -0.16
C ALA A 37 -9.01 10.06 1.24
N GLY A 38 -7.74 10.12 1.68
CA GLY A 38 -7.47 10.63 3.03
C GLY A 38 -6.03 10.93 3.40
N ARG A 39 -5.01 10.46 2.66
CA ARG A 39 -3.62 10.74 3.00
C ARG A 39 -2.84 11.41 1.89
N THR A 40 -2.04 12.41 2.27
CA THR A 40 -1.01 12.98 1.41
C THR A 40 0.18 12.02 1.38
N GLY A 41 0.63 11.67 0.18
CA GLY A 41 1.71 10.73 -0.05
C GLY A 41 2.10 10.72 -1.52
N GLU A 42 2.90 9.73 -1.92
CA GLU A 42 3.15 9.45 -3.32
C GLU A 42 1.84 9.03 -4.01
N ASP A 43 1.49 9.70 -5.09
CA ASP A 43 0.28 9.42 -5.85
C ASP A 43 0.51 8.24 -6.80
N MET A 44 -0.22 7.16 -6.57
CA MET A 44 -0.14 5.94 -7.38
C MET A 44 -1.03 5.99 -8.62
N GLY A 45 -1.79 7.08 -8.83
CA GLY A 45 -2.52 7.29 -10.09
C GLY A 45 -3.60 6.25 -10.38
N GLY A 46 -4.10 5.56 -9.36
CA GLY A 46 -4.99 4.41 -9.50
C GLY A 46 -4.28 3.11 -9.87
N ASP A 47 -2.96 3.03 -9.82
CA ASP A 47 -2.24 1.78 -10.10
C ASP A 47 -2.49 0.72 -9.02
N PHE A 48 -2.22 -0.53 -9.39
CA PHE A 48 -2.36 -1.66 -8.50
C PHE A 48 -1.13 -1.82 -7.61
N ILE A 49 -1.36 -1.95 -6.30
CA ILE A 49 -0.37 -2.46 -5.36
C ILE A 49 -0.77 -3.89 -4.99
N ILE A 50 0.15 -4.82 -5.24
CA ILE A 50 0.00 -6.23 -4.88
C ILE A 50 1.02 -6.63 -3.82
N PRO A 51 0.72 -7.65 -2.99
CA PRO A 51 1.74 -8.30 -2.19
C PRO A 51 2.89 -8.78 -3.08
N GLY A 52 4.13 -8.58 -2.63
CA GLY A 52 5.30 -9.14 -3.31
C GLY A 52 5.20 -10.66 -3.41
N LEU A 53 5.53 -11.20 -4.58
CA LEU A 53 5.51 -12.65 -4.79
C LEU A 53 6.57 -13.33 -3.93
N VAL A 54 6.19 -14.46 -3.32
CA VAL A 54 7.11 -15.35 -2.61
C VAL A 54 7.40 -16.54 -3.50
N GLU A 55 8.62 -16.62 -4.03
CA GLU A 55 9.06 -17.76 -4.84
C GLU A 55 9.55 -18.90 -3.93
N LEU A 56 9.13 -20.13 -4.24
CA LEU A 56 9.42 -21.33 -3.44
C LEU A 56 10.41 -22.29 -4.12
N HIS A 57 10.69 -22.09 -5.41
CA HIS A 57 11.63 -22.91 -6.19
C HIS A 57 13.04 -22.31 -6.16
N THR A 58 13.65 -22.28 -4.98
CA THR A 58 15.06 -21.92 -4.79
C THR A 58 15.98 -23.13 -4.84
#